data_AF-A0A5K0XR44-F1
#
_entry.id   AF-A0A5K0XR44-F1
#
_cell.length_a   1.000
_cell.length_b   1.000
_cell.length_c   1.000
_cell.angle_alpha   90.00
_cell.angle_beta   90.00
_cell.angle_gamma   90.00
#
_symmetry.space_group_name_H-M   'P 1'
#
loop_
_entity.id
_entity.type
_entity.pdbx_description
1 polymer ?
#
loop_
_entity_poly.entity_id
_entity_poly.type
_entity_poly.pdbx_seq_one_letter_code
_entity_poly.pdbx_strand_id
1 'polypeptide(L)'
;VSFKQGKSGFMERFEGAWKLKPLFVDKHVCLPFEPKTYVDYEKCTGRKGRIGSVVCLQQLIQPTLVPPPPISWYLRGITTKTTEMLIHDLFAEAARIRNADYSNSIDEHKANDLVIHKSKATDGNIKDRWRKQRRTARLRRGHLGFLG
;
A
#
# COMPACT_ATOMS: atom_id res chain seq x y z
N VAL A 1 -1.26 -10.28 13.49
CA VAL A 1 -2.03 -11.29 12.73
C VAL A 1 -1.09 -12.00 11.77
N SER A 2 -0.95 -13.32 11.87
CA SER A 2 -0.16 -14.12 10.93
C SER A 2 -1.05 -14.82 9.92
N PHE A 3 -0.54 -15.04 8.71
CA PHE A 3 -1.23 -15.79 7.67
C PHE A 3 -0.27 -16.76 6.99
N LYS A 4 -0.82 -17.87 6.51
CA LYS A 4 -0.13 -18.89 5.74
C LYS A 4 -1.02 -19.34 4.59
N GLN A 5 -0.39 -19.79 3.52
CA GLN A 5 -1.06 -20.33 2.35
C GLN A 5 -1.89 -21.58 2.71
N GLY A 6 -3.15 -21.63 2.25
CA GLY A 6 -4.02 -22.79 2.50
C GLY A 6 -3.78 -23.99 1.57
N LYS A 7 -3.61 -23.76 0.26
CA LYS A 7 -3.28 -24.82 -0.72
C LYS A 7 -2.00 -24.47 -1.45
N SER A 8 -1.04 -25.38 -1.45
CA SER A 8 0.17 -25.28 -2.27
C SER A 8 -0.22 -25.40 -3.74
N GLY A 9 0.12 -24.38 -4.52
CA GLY A 9 -0.10 -24.34 -5.97
C GLY A 9 1.20 -23.87 -6.61
N PHE A 10 1.18 -22.70 -7.22
CA PHE A 10 2.38 -22.04 -7.75
C PHE A 10 3.35 -21.50 -6.68
N MET A 11 2.96 -21.57 -5.41
CA MET A 11 3.78 -21.17 -4.26
C MET A 11 3.91 -22.32 -3.27
N GLU A 12 5.16 -22.55 -2.87
CA GLU A 12 5.57 -23.46 -1.82
C GLU A 12 5.41 -22.78 -0.46
N ARG A 13 5.79 -21.49 -0.36
CA ARG A 13 5.58 -20.68 0.83
C ARG A 13 4.98 -19.34 0.45
N PHE A 14 3.84 -19.03 1.02
CA PHE A 14 3.29 -17.69 1.05
C PHE A 14 2.82 -17.44 2.47
N GLU A 15 3.72 -16.91 3.28
CA GLU A 15 3.52 -16.71 4.70
C GLU A 15 3.80 -15.25 5.04
N GLY A 16 3.14 -14.73 6.07
CA GLY A 16 3.43 -13.39 6.52
C GLY A 16 2.79 -13.03 7.83
N ALA A 17 3.16 -11.86 8.32
CA ALA A 17 2.64 -11.28 9.54
C ALA A 17 2.38 -9.79 9.37
N TRP A 18 1.20 -9.38 9.82
CA TRP A 18 0.80 -8.00 9.99
C TRP A 18 0.98 -7.61 11.45
N LYS A 19 1.72 -6.53 11.69
CA LYS A 19 1.85 -5.87 12.98
C LYS A 19 1.23 -4.47 12.89
N LEU A 20 0.26 -4.22 13.76
CA LEU A 20 -0.46 -2.96 13.84
C LEU A 20 -0.01 -2.23 15.12
N LYS A 21 0.28 -0.94 15.01
CA LYS A 21 0.50 -0.05 16.15
C LYS A 21 -0.43 1.16 16.02
N PRO A 22 -1.09 1.60 17.11
CA PRO A 22 -1.88 2.82 17.06
C PRO A 22 -0.96 4.03 16.78
N LEU A 23 -1.48 4.99 16.03
CA LEU A 23 -0.84 6.28 15.76
C LEU A 23 -1.75 7.40 16.23
N PHE A 24 -1.35 8.11 17.28
CA PHE A 24 -2.07 9.29 17.75
C PHE A 24 -1.66 10.51 16.92
N VAL A 25 -2.53 10.93 15.98
CA VAL A 25 -2.22 11.97 14.99
C VAL A 25 -2.13 13.34 15.67
N ASP A 26 -3.10 13.63 16.53
CA ASP A 26 -3.23 14.94 17.17
C ASP A 26 -2.54 15.00 18.55
N LYS A 27 -1.50 14.18 18.77
CA LYS A 27 -0.80 14.09 20.07
C LYS A 27 -0.17 15.41 20.54
N HIS A 28 0.08 16.35 19.63
CA HIS A 28 0.64 17.66 19.92
C HIS A 28 -0.31 18.55 20.74
N VAL A 29 -1.63 18.32 20.66
CA VAL A 29 -2.64 19.06 21.44
C VAL A 29 -2.56 18.71 22.93
N CYS A 30 -1.95 17.57 23.26
CA CYS A 30 -1.85 17.06 24.63
C CYS A 30 -0.60 17.57 25.38
N LEU A 31 0.23 18.41 24.74
CA LEU A 31 1.42 18.99 25.36
C LEU A 31 1.08 19.74 26.67
N PRO A 32 1.92 19.62 27.71
CA PRO A 32 3.26 19.01 27.72
C PRO A 32 3.27 17.48 27.89
N PHE A 33 2.11 16.82 28.02
CA PHE A 33 2.01 15.39 28.30
C PHE A 33 1.83 14.55 27.03
N GLU A 34 2.76 13.65 26.72
CA GLU A 34 2.62 12.76 25.57
C GLU A 34 1.77 11.52 25.93
N PRO A 35 0.60 11.32 25.29
CA PRO A 35 -0.29 10.22 25.61
C PRO A 35 0.30 8.88 25.15
N LYS A 36 0.42 7.93 26.08
CA LYS A 36 0.93 6.57 25.81
C LYS A 36 -0.18 5.55 25.59
N THR A 37 -1.35 5.82 26.14
CA THR A 37 -2.53 4.94 26.02
C THR A 37 -3.66 5.64 25.27
N TYR A 38 -4.57 4.83 24.74
CA TYR A 38 -5.79 5.33 24.11
C TYR A 38 -6.61 6.20 25.08
N VAL A 39 -6.70 5.79 26.36
CA VAL A 39 -7.46 6.51 27.39
C VAL A 39 -6.88 7.89 27.66
N ASP A 40 -5.55 8.00 27.75
CA ASP A 40 -4.89 9.29 27.94
C ASP A 40 -5.11 10.21 26.74
N TYR A 41 -4.99 9.63 25.54
CA TYR A 41 -5.22 10.33 24.28
C TYR A 41 -6.65 10.86 24.17
N GLU A 42 -7.63 10.04 24.52
CA GLU A 42 -9.04 10.40 24.47
C GLU A 42 -9.37 11.52 25.48
N LYS A 43 -8.81 11.46 26.69
CA LYS A 43 -8.96 12.51 27.71
C LYS A 43 -8.40 13.85 27.24
N CYS A 44 -7.16 13.88 26.74
CA CYS A 44 -6.52 15.14 26.36
C CYS A 44 -7.10 15.75 25.07
N THR A 45 -7.58 14.92 24.14
CA THR A 45 -8.21 15.40 22.90
C THR A 45 -9.72 15.61 23.02
N GLY A 46 -10.31 15.43 24.20
CA GLY A 46 -11.76 15.56 24.41
C GLY A 46 -12.57 14.60 23.53
N ARG A 47 -12.07 13.38 23.32
CA ARG A 47 -12.63 12.34 22.44
C ARG A 47 -12.71 12.70 20.95
N LYS A 48 -12.08 13.81 20.51
CA LYS A 48 -12.09 14.30 19.12
C LYS A 48 -10.80 14.02 18.35
N GLY A 49 -9.78 13.47 19.01
CA GLY A 49 -8.48 13.20 18.39
C GLY A 49 -8.54 12.11 17.34
N ARG A 50 -7.84 12.30 16.22
CA ARG A 50 -7.75 11.31 15.14
C ARG A 50 -6.73 10.22 15.47
N ILE A 51 -7.15 8.97 15.27
CA ILE A 51 -6.33 7.80 15.51
C ILE A 51 -6.07 7.10 14.19
N GLY A 52 -4.79 7.02 13.81
CA GLY A 52 -4.32 6.22 12.71
C GLY A 52 -3.79 4.86 13.16
N SER A 53 -3.37 4.06 12.19
CA SER A 53 -2.64 2.82 12.44
C SER A 53 -1.36 2.80 11.61
N VAL A 54 -0.23 2.50 12.26
CA VAL A 54 1.00 2.10 11.57
C VAL A 54 0.93 0.61 11.30
N VAL A 55 0.99 0.25 10.03
CA VAL A 55 0.90 -1.14 9.57
C VAL A 55 2.28 -1.59 9.10
N CYS A 56 2.80 -2.67 9.68
CA CYS A 56 4.01 -3.33 9.20
C CYS A 56 3.63 -4.71 8.64
N LEU A 57 3.97 -4.95 7.37
CA LEU A 57 3.83 -6.24 6.70
C LEU A 57 5.21 -6.89 6.55
N GLN A 58 5.35 -8.10 7.05
CA GLN A 58 6.47 -8.99 6.73
C GLN A 58 5.90 -10.18 5.97
N GLN A 59 6.47 -10.49 4.80
CA GLN A 59 5.95 -11.55 3.94
C GLN A 59 7.09 -12.34 3.30
N LEU A 60 7.01 -13.66 3.40
CA LEU A 60 7.88 -14.62 2.75
C LEU A 60 7.16 -15.24 1.57
N ILE A 61 7.80 -15.18 0.39
CA ILE A 61 7.27 -15.70 -0.86
C ILE A 61 8.29 -16.66 -1.47
N GLN A 62 7.89 -17.91 -1.66
CA GLN A 62 8.69 -18.96 -2.27
C GLN A 62 7.86 -19.66 -3.36
N PRO A 63 8.19 -19.47 -4.65
CA PRO A 63 7.57 -20.21 -5.74
C PRO A 63 7.92 -21.70 -5.65
N THR A 64 6.99 -22.57 -6.05
CA THR A 64 7.18 -24.03 -6.02
C THR A 64 8.22 -24.53 -7.02
N LEU A 65 8.50 -23.75 -8.07
CA LEU A 65 9.46 -24.11 -9.11
C LEU A 65 10.73 -23.27 -8.97
N VAL A 66 11.81 -23.89 -8.49
CA VAL A 66 13.18 -23.36 -8.62
C VAL A 66 13.85 -24.11 -9.78
N PRO A 67 13.74 -23.63 -11.03
CA PRO A 67 14.40 -24.31 -12.13
C PRO A 67 15.92 -24.20 -11.96
N PRO A 68 16.70 -25.17 -12.46
CA PRO A 68 18.15 -25.07 -12.46
C PRO A 68 18.61 -23.82 -13.23
N PRO A 69 19.82 -23.29 -12.93
CA PRO A 69 20.45 -22.29 -13.78
C PRO A 69 20.45 -22.77 -15.24
N PRO A 70 20.22 -21.90 -16.26
CA PRO A 70 20.16 -20.44 -16.23
C PRO A 70 18.74 -19.85 -16.16
N ILE A 71 17.70 -20.61 -15.79
CA ILE A 71 16.30 -20.11 -15.84
C ILE A 71 15.87 -19.47 -14.50
N SER A 72 16.54 -19.84 -13.41
CA SER A 72 16.24 -19.35 -12.05
C SER A 72 16.29 -17.83 -11.90
N TRP A 73 17.24 -17.14 -12.54
CA TRP A 73 17.36 -15.67 -12.46
C TRP A 73 16.16 -14.95 -13.08
N TYR A 74 15.62 -15.50 -14.16
CA TYR A 74 14.48 -14.93 -14.88
C TYR A 74 13.20 -15.00 -14.04
N LEU A 75 12.90 -16.19 -13.48
CA LEU A 75 11.72 -16.36 -12.62
C LEU A 75 11.83 -15.53 -11.34
N ARG A 76 13.01 -15.47 -10.71
CA ARG A 76 13.24 -14.61 -9.55
C ARG A 76 13.00 -13.13 -9.88
N GLY A 77 13.45 -12.68 -11.04
CA GLY A 77 13.20 -11.33 -11.54
C GLY A 77 11.71 -11.02 -11.73
N ILE A 78 10.94 -11.96 -12.28
CA ILE A 78 9.49 -11.80 -12.46
C ILE A 78 8.77 -11.72 -11.11
N THR A 79 9.05 -12.66 -10.20
CA THR A 79 8.39 -12.71 -8.88
C THR A 79 8.68 -11.45 -8.07
N THR A 80 9.93 -10.97 -8.09
CA THR A 80 10.33 -9.72 -7.42
C THR A 80 9.53 -8.54 -7.96
N LYS A 81 9.52 -8.34 -9.29
CA LYS A 81 8.79 -7.22 -9.93
C LYS A 81 7.29 -7.29 -9.69
N THR A 82 6.72 -8.49 -9.71
CA THR A 82 5.29 -8.70 -9.45
C THR A 82 4.94 -8.34 -8.02
N THR A 83 5.76 -8.76 -7.06
CA THR A 83 5.58 -8.47 -5.63
C THR A 83 5.73 -6.97 -5.37
N GLU A 84 6.73 -6.32 -5.96
CA GLU A 84 6.93 -4.88 -5.87
C GLU A 84 5.70 -4.10 -6.36
N MET A 85 5.14 -4.48 -7.51
CA MET A 85 3.91 -3.86 -8.02
C MET A 85 2.72 -4.03 -7.06
N LEU A 86 2.55 -5.22 -6.45
CA LEU A 86 1.49 -5.45 -5.46
C LEU A 86 1.65 -4.56 -4.23
N ILE A 87 2.88 -4.38 -3.74
CA ILE A 87 3.17 -3.52 -2.59
C ILE A 87 2.86 -2.05 -2.90
N HIS A 88 3.25 -1.56 -4.08
CA HIS A 88 2.92 -0.19 -4.48
C HIS A 88 1.43 0.04 -4.61
N ASP A 89 0.69 -0.94 -5.12
CA ASP A 89 -0.75 -0.85 -5.20
C ASP A 89 -1.42 -0.86 -3.84
N LEU A 90 -0.92 -1.65 -2.90
CA LEU A 90 -1.37 -1.61 -1.51
C LEU A 90 -1.16 -0.20 -0.91
N PHE A 91 -0.01 0.43 -1.15
CA PHE A 91 0.23 1.80 -0.69
C PHE A 91 -0.71 2.82 -1.33
N ALA A 92 -0.93 2.71 -2.64
CA ALA A 92 -1.83 3.60 -3.36
C ALA A 92 -3.28 3.44 -2.88
N GLU A 93 -3.71 2.21 -2.62
CA GLU A 93 -5.04 1.91 -2.12
C GLU A 93 -5.22 2.38 -0.67
N ALA A 94 -4.22 2.17 0.19
CA ALA A 94 -4.22 2.71 1.54
C ALA A 94 -4.29 4.26 1.53
N ALA A 95 -3.61 4.92 0.61
CA ALA A 95 -3.72 6.37 0.43
C ALA A 95 -5.13 6.77 -0.05
N ARG A 96 -5.73 6.01 -0.98
CA ARG A 96 -7.09 6.24 -1.45
C ARG A 96 -8.11 6.14 -0.30
N ILE A 97 -8.03 5.10 0.53
CA ILE A 97 -8.93 4.91 1.67
C ILE A 97 -8.81 6.09 2.65
N ARG A 98 -7.59 6.47 3.04
CA ARG A 98 -7.36 7.62 3.94
C ARG A 98 -7.95 8.92 3.40
N ASN A 99 -7.91 9.13 2.09
CA ASN A 99 -8.44 10.35 1.46
C ASN A 99 -9.94 10.28 1.19
N ALA A 100 -10.52 9.09 1.00
CA ALA A 100 -11.96 8.90 0.85
C ALA A 100 -12.71 9.27 2.14
N ASP A 101 -12.14 8.94 3.30
CA ASP A 101 -12.68 9.34 4.60
C ASP A 101 -12.62 10.88 4.78
N TYR A 102 -11.61 11.53 4.21
CA TYR A 102 -11.47 13.00 4.24
C TYR A 102 -12.48 13.70 3.31
N SER A 103 -12.72 13.21 2.10
CA SER A 103 -13.70 13.81 1.18
C SER A 103 -15.13 13.74 1.73
N ASN A 104 -15.51 12.63 2.37
CA ASN A 104 -16.83 12.48 2.98
C ASN A 104 -17.06 13.46 4.16
N SER A 105 -15.99 13.96 4.79
CA SER A 105 -16.07 14.96 5.87
C SER A 105 -16.08 16.41 5.37
N ILE A 106 -15.73 16.65 4.10
CA ILE A 106 -15.76 17.99 3.48
C ILE A 106 -17.12 18.31 2.87
N ASP A 107 -17.90 17.31 2.49
CA ASP A 107 -19.20 17.50 1.84
C ASP A 107 -20.27 18.14 2.76
N GLU A 108 -20.04 18.32 4.06
CA GLU A 108 -20.90 19.12 4.94
C GLU A 108 -20.51 20.61 5.03
N HIS A 109 -19.29 21.00 4.64
CA HIS A 109 -18.89 22.41 4.68
C HIS A 109 -17.89 22.77 3.57
N LYS A 110 -18.41 23.48 2.55
CA LYS A 110 -17.70 24.17 1.44
C LYS A 110 -17.66 23.42 0.11
N ALA A 111 -18.83 23.23 -0.48
CA ALA A 111 -18.97 23.46 -1.92
C ALA A 111 -18.61 24.94 -2.17
N ASN A 112 -17.44 25.23 -2.75
CA ASN A 112 -17.27 26.25 -3.82
C ASN A 112 -15.84 26.70 -4.18
N ASP A 113 -14.72 26.19 -3.63
CA ASP A 113 -13.43 26.85 -3.97
C ASP A 113 -12.15 26.02 -4.12
N LEU A 114 -12.22 24.72 -4.44
CA LEU A 114 -11.00 23.93 -4.72
C LEU A 114 -11.15 23.07 -5.98
N VAL A 115 -11.47 23.73 -7.09
CA VAL A 115 -11.47 23.11 -8.45
C VAL A 115 -10.04 22.93 -9.00
N ILE A 116 -9.00 23.46 -8.34
CA ILE A 116 -7.63 23.47 -8.88
C ILE A 116 -6.67 22.65 -8.02
N HIS A 117 -6.97 21.36 -7.81
CA HIS A 117 -5.95 20.32 -7.63
C HIS A 117 -6.56 18.92 -7.70
N LYS A 118 -7.47 18.70 -8.67
CA LYS A 118 -7.92 17.35 -9.04
C LYS A 118 -6.78 16.66 -9.78
N SER A 119 -5.74 16.24 -9.05
CA SER A 119 -4.73 15.32 -9.55
C SER A 119 -5.39 13.98 -9.80
N LYS A 120 -6.08 13.87 -10.94
CA LYS A 120 -6.42 12.66 -11.68
C LYS A 120 -6.33 11.39 -10.84
N ALA A 121 -7.17 11.30 -9.81
CA ALA A 121 -7.38 10.06 -9.08
C ALA A 121 -8.08 9.18 -10.10
N THR A 122 -7.28 8.35 -10.77
CA THR A 122 -7.81 7.42 -11.75
C THR A 122 -8.60 6.42 -10.95
N ASP A 123 -9.91 6.66 -10.92
CA ASP A 123 -10.94 5.64 -10.80
C ASP A 123 -10.70 4.61 -11.90
N GLY A 124 -9.75 3.73 -11.62
CA GLY A 124 -9.22 2.77 -12.56
C GLY A 124 -9.09 1.50 -11.79
N ASN A 125 -9.97 0.54 -12.13
CA ASN A 125 -9.88 -0.84 -11.70
C ASN A 125 -8.41 -1.25 -11.65
N ILE A 126 -7.96 -1.85 -10.54
CA ILE A 126 -6.58 -2.31 -10.35
C ILE A 126 -6.05 -3.02 -11.62
N LYS A 127 -6.88 -3.84 -12.27
CA LYS A 127 -6.54 -4.53 -13.52
C LYS A 127 -6.09 -3.59 -14.66
N ASP A 128 -6.68 -2.40 -14.78
CA ASP A 128 -6.35 -1.42 -15.81
C ASP A 128 -5.04 -0.69 -15.53
N ARG A 129 -4.75 -0.42 -14.25
CA ARG A 129 -3.45 0.10 -13.82
C ARG A 129 -2.33 -0.87 -14.18
N TRP A 130 -2.52 -2.15 -13.87
CA TRP A 130 -1.59 -3.22 -14.23
C TRP A 130 -1.42 -3.39 -15.74
N ARG A 131 -2.49 -3.25 -16.51
CA ARG A 131 -2.42 -3.27 -17.98
C ARG A 131 -1.56 -2.13 -18.51
N LYS A 132 -1.79 -0.89 -18.04
CA LYS A 132 -1.03 0.29 -18.45
C LYS A 132 0.45 0.17 -18.08
N GLN A 133 0.76 -0.24 -16.86
CA GLN A 133 2.12 -0.35 -16.35
C GLN A 133 2.93 -1.45 -17.06
N ARG A 134 2.29 -2.60 -17.39
CA ARG A 134 2.93 -3.64 -18.20
C ARG A 134 3.18 -3.17 -19.65
N ARG A 135 2.27 -2.38 -20.22
CA ARG A 135 2.44 -1.81 -21.57
C ARG A 135 3.60 -0.82 -21.63
N THR A 136 3.70 0.10 -20.67
CA THR A 136 4.80 1.08 -20.61
C THR A 136 6.15 0.43 -20.31
N ALA A 137 6.19 -0.60 -19.45
CA ALA A 137 7.42 -1.36 -19.19
C ALA A 137 7.95 -2.11 -20.43
N ARG A 138 7.05 -2.60 -21.31
CA ARG A 138 7.45 -3.21 -22.60
C ARG A 138 8.04 -2.18 -23.56
N LEU A 139 7.42 -1.00 -23.66
CA LEU A 139 7.91 0.09 -24.51
C LEU A 139 9.31 0.58 -24.10
N ARG A 140 9.57 0.67 -22.79
CA ARG A 140 10.91 1.04 -22.27
C ARG A 140 12.00 0.02 -22.59
N ARG A 141 11.67 -1.27 -22.76
CA ARG A 141 12.64 -2.30 -23.16
C ARG A 141 12.91 -2.30 -24.67
N GLY A 142 11.91 -1.95 -25.47
CA GLY A 142 12.07 -1.84 -26.93
C GLY A 142 13.01 -0.70 -27.36
N HIS A 143 13.16 0.35 -26.55
CA HIS A 143 14.03 1.49 -26.86
C HIS A 143 15.54 1.20 -26.60
N LEU A 144 15.86 0.19 -25.78
CA LEU A 144 17.24 -0.18 -25.45
C LEU A 144 17.82 -1.29 -26.35
N GLY A 145 17.10 -1.70 -27.39
CA GLY A 145 17.49 -2.77 -28.31
C GLY A 145 17.94 -2.32 -29.71
N PHE A 146 18.31 -1.04 -29.89
CA PHE A 146 18.71 -0.49 -31.20
C PHE A 146 20.10 0.18 -31.20
N LEU A 147 21.00 -0.29 -30.33
CA LEU A 147 22.44 0.00 -30.34
C LEU A 147 23.16 -1.29 -29.97
N GLY A 148 23.53 -2.06 -30.98
CA GLY A 148 24.20 -3.36 -30.90
C GLY A 148 24.20 -4.02 -32.26
#